data_AF-A0A956LLI0-F1
#
_entry.id   AF-A0A956LLI0-F1
#
_cell.length_a   1.000
_cell.length_b   1.000
_cell.length_c   1.000
_cell.angle_alpha   90.00
_cell.angle_beta   90.00
_cell.angle_gamma   90.00
#
_symmetry.space_group_name_H-M   'P 1'
#
loop_
_entity.id
_entity.type
_entity.pdbx_description
1 polymer ?
#
loop_
_entity_poly.entity_id
_entity_poly.type
_entity_poly.pdbx_seq_one_letter_code
_entity_poly.pdbx_strand_id
1 'polypeptide(L)'
;MTFANTWSLVSLLALASLAACGAPAHDAETQGASGELATSLDSLGGPGESSTSGAAGSSGGGHATDGGGESTTSDESTGPVSASGVKFDVGAQPDAAGLETEGDCAIPAHTPCDHLDDDPWHAIGINCPGEFQVVTNYMGDPAMRHVHAGQIGTYNPPTYPVHEGQKLVILSSGNAVDVVTPGALGSTAIAGQDPGDLPAPMNPTPVGGQGCAQNPGLVGAGDCSNTISGQWSQGSGAFDYAEMRVVATVPEGVYGFSYDFIFFSTEYPVYYQTQYNDMYIAWLESETWTGNISFDEQGNPISLNAGFLDYKDANGNLDPECPCAAPELQGTGLEGHAATKWLTTTAGVTAGEQII
;
A
#
# COMPACT_ATOMS: atom_id res chain seq x y z
N MET A 1 30.23 49.00 19.45
CA MET A 1 28.80 49.37 19.43
C MET A 1 28.02 48.11 19.72
N THR A 2 27.45 48.07 20.91
CA THR A 2 26.51 47.06 21.41
C THR A 2 25.12 47.47 20.99
N PHE A 3 24.36 46.56 20.37
CA PHE A 3 22.93 46.39 20.63
C PHE A 3 22.56 44.95 20.27
N ALA A 4 22.19 44.20 21.30
CA ALA A 4 21.47 42.95 21.22
C ALA A 4 19.96 43.23 21.11
N ASN A 5 19.23 42.36 20.41
CA ASN A 5 17.82 41.97 20.60
C ASN A 5 17.45 41.03 19.44
N THR A 6 17.41 39.71 19.64
CA THR A 6 16.31 38.86 20.14
C THR A 6 15.22 38.51 19.11
N TRP A 7 15.18 37.19 18.80
CA TRP A 7 14.01 36.31 18.56
C TRP A 7 13.23 36.45 17.25
N SER A 8 13.27 35.36 16.45
CA SER A 8 12.05 34.61 16.09
C SER A 8 12.43 33.16 15.75
N LEU A 9 11.95 32.24 16.61
CA LEU A 9 11.74 30.83 16.30
C LEU A 9 10.65 30.72 15.23
N VAL A 10 10.85 29.87 14.24
CA VAL A 10 9.75 29.15 13.59
C VAL A 10 10.15 27.68 13.57
N SER A 11 9.60 26.96 14.55
CA SER A 11 9.47 25.51 14.49
C SER A 11 8.54 25.15 13.33
N LEU A 12 8.93 24.19 12.49
CA LEU A 12 7.96 23.35 11.82
C LEU A 12 8.03 21.98 12.50
N LEU A 13 7.02 21.73 13.34
CA LEU A 13 6.70 20.45 13.93
C LEU A 13 5.80 19.76 12.90
N ALA A 14 6.29 18.71 12.24
CA ALA A 14 5.43 17.79 11.51
C ALA A 14 5.00 16.70 12.50
N LEU A 15 3.70 16.61 12.72
CA LEU A 15 3.04 15.73 13.65
C LEU A 15 2.69 14.45 12.88
N ALA A 16 3.25 13.30 13.24
CA ALA A 16 2.63 12.03 12.94
C ALA A 16 1.50 11.85 13.97
N SER A 17 0.25 12.05 13.54
CA SER A 17 -0.93 11.70 14.33
C SER A 17 -1.45 10.35 13.86
N LEU A 18 -1.29 9.32 14.68
CA LEU A 18 -2.29 8.26 14.72
C LEU A 18 -3.45 8.75 15.61
N ALA A 19 -4.64 8.77 15.01
CA ALA A 19 -5.99 8.93 15.58
C ALA A 19 -6.32 10.21 16.40
N ALA A 20 -7.46 10.82 16.07
CA ALA A 20 -8.07 11.93 16.82
C ALA A 20 -9.29 11.44 17.62
N CYS A 21 -9.51 11.96 18.84
CA CYS A 21 -10.84 12.24 19.45
C CYS A 21 -10.74 13.01 20.80
N GLY A 22 -11.76 13.81 21.15
CA GLY A 22 -11.87 14.64 22.39
C GLY A 22 -13.14 14.32 23.22
N ALA A 23 -13.20 14.80 24.49
CA ALA A 23 -14.15 14.42 25.57
C ALA A 23 -15.34 15.44 25.79
N PRO A 24 -16.42 15.31 26.65
CA PRO A 24 -16.67 14.40 27.83
C PRO A 24 -18.14 14.00 28.31
N ALA A 25 -18.20 12.99 29.22
CA ALA A 25 -18.95 12.82 30.52
C ALA A 25 -20.41 12.24 30.72
N HIS A 26 -20.46 11.17 31.57
CA HIS A 26 -21.46 10.71 32.61
C HIS A 26 -22.34 9.43 32.44
N ASP A 27 -22.05 8.44 33.34
CA ASP A 27 -22.85 7.44 34.09
C ASP A 27 -23.97 6.56 33.47
N ALA A 28 -23.78 5.22 33.46
CA ALA A 28 -24.63 4.22 34.19
C ALA A 28 -24.35 2.73 33.82
N GLU A 29 -24.29 1.87 34.84
CA GLU A 29 -24.24 0.40 34.84
C GLU A 29 -25.52 -0.27 34.29
N THR A 30 -25.44 -1.47 33.66
CA THR A 30 -25.98 -2.73 34.24
C THR A 30 -25.58 -4.03 33.49
N GLN A 31 -25.50 -5.10 34.31
CA GLN A 31 -25.26 -6.54 34.12
C GLN A 31 -26.31 -7.20 33.17
N GLY A 32 -26.15 -8.34 32.49
CA GLY A 32 -25.40 -9.60 32.70
C GLY A 32 -26.39 -10.79 32.60
N ALA A 33 -26.09 -11.86 31.84
CA ALA A 33 -26.44 -13.28 32.13
C ALA A 33 -26.33 -14.24 30.91
N SER A 34 -25.41 -15.21 31.08
CA SER A 34 -25.37 -16.64 30.73
C SER A 34 -26.57 -17.39 30.12
N GLY A 35 -26.28 -18.43 29.32
CA GLY A 35 -27.13 -19.62 29.13
C GLY A 35 -26.60 -20.65 28.11
N GLU A 36 -26.51 -21.91 28.52
CA GLU A 36 -25.79 -23.07 27.94
C GLU A 36 -26.43 -23.85 26.76
N LEU A 37 -25.53 -24.61 26.10
CA LEU A 37 -25.61 -25.90 25.37
C LEU A 37 -26.95 -26.66 25.18
N ALA A 38 -27.13 -27.24 23.98
CA ALA A 38 -27.43 -28.67 23.80
C ALA A 38 -27.16 -29.17 22.35
N THR A 39 -26.67 -30.40 22.28
CA THR A 39 -26.28 -31.26 21.14
C THR A 39 -27.44 -32.07 20.53
N SER A 40 -27.35 -32.44 19.22
CA SER A 40 -27.55 -33.83 18.73
C SER A 40 -27.34 -34.01 17.21
N LEU A 41 -26.75 -35.16 16.84
CA LEU A 41 -26.62 -35.79 15.50
C LEU A 41 -28.01 -36.04 14.83
N ASP A 42 -28.21 -36.40 13.56
CA ASP A 42 -27.51 -37.33 12.66
C ASP A 42 -28.14 -37.30 11.24
N SER A 43 -27.50 -37.98 10.28
CA SER A 43 -28.07 -38.68 9.11
C SER A 43 -27.71 -38.22 7.68
N LEU A 44 -27.24 -39.23 6.95
CA LEU A 44 -26.69 -39.33 5.60
C LEU A 44 -27.74 -39.27 4.48
N GLY A 45 -27.31 -38.91 3.27
CA GLY A 45 -28.05 -39.19 2.02
C GLY A 45 -27.40 -38.55 0.79
N GLY A 46 -26.67 -39.35 0.01
CA GLY A 46 -25.99 -38.97 -1.23
C GLY A 46 -26.90 -38.87 -2.48
N PRO A 47 -26.31 -38.85 -3.69
CA PRO A 47 -26.55 -37.79 -4.68
C PRO A 47 -27.44 -38.21 -5.87
N GLY A 48 -27.92 -37.21 -6.63
CA GLY A 48 -28.73 -37.40 -7.83
C GLY A 48 -28.50 -36.30 -8.87
N GLU A 49 -28.22 -36.77 -10.09
CA GLU A 49 -27.84 -36.10 -11.32
C GLU A 49 -28.83 -35.05 -11.87
N SER A 50 -28.37 -34.14 -12.74
CA SER A 50 -28.74 -34.15 -14.17
C SER A 50 -28.57 -32.79 -14.86
N SER A 51 -27.90 -32.87 -16.00
CA SER A 51 -27.77 -31.96 -17.14
C SER A 51 -29.07 -31.47 -17.81
N THR A 52 -29.00 -30.33 -18.50
CA THR A 52 -29.49 -29.99 -19.88
C THR A 52 -29.24 -28.48 -20.11
N SER A 53 -28.39 -27.97 -21.02
CA SER A 53 -28.37 -27.93 -22.49
C SER A 53 -29.47 -27.08 -23.18
N GLY A 54 -29.03 -26.10 -23.99
CA GLY A 54 -29.78 -25.45 -25.08
C GLY A 54 -29.83 -23.93 -24.94
N ALA A 55 -29.18 -23.07 -25.73
CA ALA A 55 -29.06 -22.90 -27.20
C ALA A 55 -29.61 -21.50 -27.58
N ALA A 56 -29.02 -20.94 -28.63
CA ALA A 56 -28.95 -19.53 -28.98
C ALA A 56 -30.16 -18.94 -29.76
N GLY A 57 -30.17 -17.60 -29.87
CA GLY A 57 -30.97 -16.81 -30.83
C GLY A 57 -31.18 -15.37 -30.32
N SER A 58 -30.33 -14.41 -30.66
CA SER A 58 -30.36 -13.54 -31.86
C SER A 58 -31.47 -12.48 -31.90
N SER A 59 -31.01 -11.24 -32.15
CA SER A 59 -31.62 -10.16 -32.94
C SER A 59 -32.23 -8.95 -32.21
N GLY A 60 -31.90 -7.77 -32.74
CA GLY A 60 -32.83 -6.64 -32.83
C GLY A 60 -32.40 -5.38 -32.10
N GLY A 61 -31.72 -4.47 -32.81
CA GLY A 61 -31.46 -3.10 -32.34
C GLY A 61 -32.69 -2.20 -32.35
N GLY A 62 -32.57 -1.05 -31.68
CA GLY A 62 -33.57 0.01 -31.69
C GLY A 62 -33.07 1.23 -30.91
N HIS A 63 -32.95 2.34 -31.62
CA HIS A 63 -32.35 3.62 -31.24
C HIS A 63 -33.44 4.64 -30.84
N ALA A 64 -33.02 5.73 -30.18
CA ALA A 64 -33.73 7.00 -29.90
C ALA A 64 -34.76 6.98 -28.74
N THR A 65 -34.96 8.03 -27.92
CA THR A 65 -34.37 9.37 -27.74
C THR A 65 -34.90 9.96 -26.43
N ASP A 66 -34.09 10.87 -25.88
CA ASP A 66 -34.31 11.99 -24.95
C ASP A 66 -35.74 12.48 -24.63
N GLY A 67 -35.91 12.96 -23.39
CA GLY A 67 -37.13 13.58 -22.87
C GLY A 67 -36.98 14.00 -21.41
N GLY A 68 -36.58 15.26 -21.19
CA GLY A 68 -36.31 15.85 -19.87
C GLY A 68 -37.53 16.09 -18.97
N GLY A 69 -37.23 16.28 -17.68
CA GLY A 69 -38.17 16.70 -16.64
C GLY A 69 -37.42 17.40 -15.52
N GLU A 70 -37.58 18.72 -15.47
CA GLU A 70 -37.10 19.65 -14.46
C GLU A 70 -38.02 19.62 -13.21
N SER A 71 -37.48 19.69 -11.99
CA SER A 71 -37.94 20.55 -10.87
C SER A 71 -37.55 20.06 -9.46
N THR A 72 -36.98 21.02 -8.71
CA THR A 72 -37.06 21.29 -7.25
C THR A 72 -36.23 20.52 -6.21
N THR A 73 -35.11 21.15 -5.83
CA THR A 73 -34.71 21.60 -4.48
C THR A 73 -34.79 20.64 -3.28
N SER A 74 -33.61 20.23 -2.79
CA SER A 74 -33.26 20.27 -1.37
C SER A 74 -31.76 20.46 -1.22
N ASP A 75 -31.37 21.53 -0.50
CA ASP A 75 -30.01 21.88 -0.11
C ASP A 75 -29.29 20.69 0.57
N GLU A 76 -28.24 20.17 -0.08
CA GLU A 76 -27.12 19.54 0.61
C GLU A 76 -25.86 20.30 0.21
N SER A 77 -25.20 20.84 1.23
CA SER A 77 -23.96 21.59 1.17
C SER A 77 -22.83 20.69 0.66
N THR A 78 -22.67 20.61 -0.65
CA THR A 78 -21.48 20.07 -1.31
C THR A 78 -20.41 21.16 -1.35
N GLY A 79 -19.60 21.23 -0.29
CA GLY A 79 -18.31 21.91 -0.37
C GLY A 79 -17.40 21.13 -1.34
N PRO A 80 -16.52 21.82 -2.10
CA PRO A 80 -15.70 21.16 -3.11
C PRO A 80 -14.69 20.23 -2.42
N VAL A 81 -14.82 18.93 -2.67
CA VAL A 81 -13.76 17.96 -2.47
C VAL A 81 -12.58 18.43 -3.33
N SER A 82 -11.48 18.80 -2.68
CA SER A 82 -10.23 19.10 -3.37
C SER A 82 -9.84 17.87 -4.19
N ALA A 83 -9.58 18.07 -5.48
CA ALA A 83 -9.20 17.03 -6.44
C ALA A 83 -7.76 16.50 -6.23
N SER A 84 -7.30 16.40 -4.98
CA SER A 84 -6.09 15.71 -4.55
C SER A 84 -6.38 14.67 -3.47
N GLY A 85 -7.60 14.09 -3.51
CA GLY A 85 -8.09 13.14 -2.52
C GLY A 85 -7.43 11.76 -2.62
N VAL A 86 -7.38 11.08 -1.48
CA VAL A 86 -6.97 9.68 -1.31
C VAL A 86 -7.72 8.82 -2.34
N LYS A 87 -6.98 8.13 -3.20
CA LYS A 87 -7.57 7.31 -4.29
C LYS A 87 -8.20 6.00 -3.79
N PHE A 88 -7.87 5.61 -2.56
CA PHE A 88 -8.45 4.48 -1.85
C PHE A 88 -9.36 5.00 -0.73
N ASP A 89 -10.57 5.39 -1.10
CA ASP A 89 -11.67 5.56 -0.16
C ASP A 89 -12.62 4.37 -0.37
N VAL A 90 -12.47 3.35 0.48
CA VAL A 90 -13.45 2.26 0.57
C VAL A 90 -14.68 2.83 1.26
N GLY A 91 -15.47 3.59 0.49
CA GLY A 91 -16.61 4.43 0.91
C GLY A 91 -17.80 3.72 1.58
N ALA A 92 -17.55 2.60 2.25
CA ALA A 92 -18.44 1.89 3.15
C ALA A 92 -17.94 1.87 4.61
N GLN A 93 -16.68 2.24 4.89
CA GLN A 93 -16.21 2.44 6.26
C GLN A 93 -16.51 3.90 6.64
N PRO A 94 -17.46 4.17 7.55
CA PRO A 94 -17.68 5.54 8.01
C PRO A 94 -16.37 6.09 8.58
N ASP A 95 -16.03 7.34 8.28
CA ASP A 95 -15.06 8.13 9.04
C ASP A 95 -15.52 8.18 10.51
N ALA A 96 -15.25 7.13 11.29
CA ALA A 96 -15.70 6.92 12.67
C ALA A 96 -17.13 7.44 12.99
N ALA A 97 -18.06 7.41 12.04
CA ALA A 97 -19.41 7.93 12.25
C ALA A 97 -20.22 6.90 13.03
N GLY A 98 -20.15 6.98 14.36
CA GLY A 98 -20.95 6.16 15.26
C GLY A 98 -20.31 5.78 16.59
N LEU A 99 -19.05 6.14 16.85
CA LEU A 99 -18.44 5.98 18.18
C LEU A 99 -18.83 7.16 19.08
N GLU A 100 -20.12 7.28 19.38
CA GLU A 100 -20.64 8.17 20.45
C GLU A 100 -20.35 7.63 21.86
N THR A 101 -19.51 6.59 21.97
CA THR A 101 -18.94 6.14 23.24
C THR A 101 -17.46 6.47 23.26
N GLU A 102 -17.16 7.61 23.90
CA GLU A 102 -15.80 7.97 24.30
C GLU A 102 -15.27 6.95 25.30
N GLY A 103 -14.27 6.17 24.88
CA GLY A 103 -13.62 5.17 25.71
C GLY A 103 -12.67 4.33 24.88
N ASP A 104 -11.45 4.83 24.75
CA ASP A 104 -10.24 4.15 24.25
C ASP A 104 -10.20 3.83 22.75
N CYS A 105 -9.45 4.65 21.99
CA CYS A 105 -8.67 4.06 20.91
C CYS A 105 -7.71 3.08 21.61
N ALA A 106 -8.00 1.80 21.49
CA ALA A 106 -7.33 0.75 22.25
C ALA A 106 -5.88 0.50 21.80
N ILE A 107 -5.40 1.23 20.77
CA ILE A 107 -4.01 1.11 20.33
C ILE A 107 -3.12 1.96 21.25
N PRO A 108 -2.09 1.36 21.87
CA PRO A 108 -1.03 2.11 22.52
C PRO A 108 -0.40 3.13 21.56
N ALA A 109 0.02 4.28 22.08
CA ALA A 109 0.76 5.25 21.29
C ALA A 109 2.07 4.62 20.77
N HIS A 110 2.31 4.72 19.46
CA HIS A 110 3.52 4.20 18.83
C HIS A 110 4.76 4.97 19.31
N THR A 111 5.82 4.24 19.64
CA THR A 111 7.15 4.76 19.93
C THR A 111 8.17 3.99 19.10
N PRO A 112 8.89 4.64 18.17
CA PRO A 112 9.87 3.97 17.33
C PRO A 112 10.92 3.21 18.15
N CYS A 113 11.09 1.93 17.81
CA CYS A 113 11.98 1.00 18.51
C CYS A 113 13.20 0.58 17.67
N ASP A 114 13.41 1.23 16.54
CA ASP A 114 14.50 0.96 15.59
C ASP A 114 15.90 1.18 16.16
N HIS A 115 16.02 1.90 17.28
CA HIS A 115 17.27 2.07 18.02
C HIS A 115 17.70 0.83 18.83
N LEU A 116 16.82 -0.16 19.01
CA LEU A 116 17.08 -1.34 19.84
C LEU A 116 18.01 -2.35 19.14
N ASP A 117 17.83 -2.55 17.84
CA ASP A 117 18.57 -3.51 17.02
C ASP A 117 18.47 -3.17 15.51
N ASP A 118 19.04 -4.03 14.67
CA ASP A 118 18.95 -3.94 13.22
C ASP A 118 17.92 -4.93 12.64
N ASP A 119 16.88 -5.29 13.41
CA ASP A 119 15.73 -6.04 12.88
C ASP A 119 14.97 -5.14 11.88
N PRO A 120 14.80 -5.56 10.62
CA PRO A 120 14.00 -4.82 9.64
C PRO A 120 12.59 -4.46 10.13
N TRP A 121 11.96 -5.32 10.93
CA TRP A 121 10.60 -5.05 11.42
C TRP A 121 10.59 -3.90 12.43
N HIS A 122 11.51 -3.89 13.39
CA HIS A 122 11.66 -2.76 14.32
C HIS A 122 12.07 -1.47 13.58
N ALA A 123 12.87 -1.58 12.51
CA ALA A 123 13.28 -0.45 11.69
C ALA A 123 12.12 0.29 10.99
N ILE A 124 10.98 -0.38 10.80
CA ILE A 124 9.73 0.22 10.26
C ILE A 124 8.61 0.27 11.31
N GLY A 125 8.96 0.28 12.60
CA GLY A 125 7.99 0.45 13.69
C GLY A 125 7.11 -0.76 13.98
N ILE A 126 7.38 -1.93 13.38
CA ILE A 126 6.62 -3.15 13.58
C ILE A 126 7.20 -3.97 14.74
N ASN A 127 6.31 -4.56 15.56
CA ASN A 127 6.66 -5.41 16.71
C ASN A 127 7.48 -4.71 17.81
N CYS A 128 7.34 -3.39 17.93
CA CYS A 128 7.99 -2.66 19.01
C CYS A 128 7.58 -3.16 20.42
N PRO A 129 8.50 -3.22 21.40
CA PRO A 129 8.19 -3.76 22.72
C PRO A 129 7.06 -3.03 23.43
N GLY A 130 6.02 -3.77 23.82
CA GLY A 130 4.85 -3.23 24.51
C GLY A 130 3.75 -2.73 23.57
N GLU A 131 3.95 -2.85 22.26
CA GLU A 131 2.95 -2.51 21.24
C GLU A 131 2.28 -3.76 20.67
N PHE A 132 1.36 -3.52 19.73
CA PHE A 132 0.70 -4.58 18.99
C PHE A 132 1.72 -5.45 18.24
N GLN A 133 1.57 -6.77 18.38
CA GLN A 133 2.49 -7.75 17.81
C GLN A 133 1.82 -8.47 16.64
N VAL A 134 2.54 -8.57 15.53
CA VAL A 134 2.13 -9.23 14.30
C VAL A 134 3.07 -10.37 13.96
N VAL A 135 2.56 -11.33 13.20
CA VAL A 135 3.39 -12.40 12.65
C VAL A 135 4.07 -11.87 11.40
N THR A 136 5.39 -11.94 11.36
CA THR A 136 6.17 -11.47 10.22
C THR A 136 6.91 -12.61 9.54
N ASN A 137 7.10 -12.51 8.24
CA ASN A 137 7.90 -13.44 7.47
C ASN A 137 8.64 -12.70 6.36
N TYR A 138 9.80 -13.24 5.98
CA TYR A 138 10.55 -12.76 4.83
C TYR A 138 10.82 -13.91 3.86
N MET A 139 10.66 -13.63 2.58
CA MET A 139 11.12 -14.50 1.50
C MET A 139 12.13 -13.76 0.63
N GLY A 140 13.14 -14.47 0.14
CA GLY A 140 14.22 -13.90 -0.66
C GLY A 140 15.60 -14.17 -0.06
N ASP A 141 16.64 -13.72 -0.76
CA ASP A 141 18.01 -13.79 -0.25
C ASP A 141 18.22 -12.72 0.85
N PRO A 142 19.03 -12.98 1.89
CA PRO A 142 19.34 -11.96 2.90
C PRO A 142 19.95 -10.67 2.34
N ALA A 143 20.70 -10.72 1.23
CA ALA A 143 21.29 -9.54 0.59
C ALA A 143 20.26 -8.65 -0.14
N MET A 144 19.06 -9.17 -0.43
CA MET A 144 17.93 -8.42 -0.98
C MET A 144 17.28 -7.47 0.04
N ARG A 145 17.78 -7.43 1.28
CA ARG A 145 17.28 -6.56 2.33
C ARG A 145 18.41 -5.84 3.06
N HIS A 146 18.23 -4.55 3.30
CA HIS A 146 19.16 -3.74 4.07
C HIS A 146 18.42 -2.80 5.03
N VAL A 147 18.87 -2.74 6.27
CA VAL A 147 18.43 -1.74 7.24
C VAL A 147 19.42 -0.59 7.22
N HIS A 148 18.98 0.58 6.79
CA HIS A 148 19.82 1.76 6.62
C HIS A 148 19.51 2.80 7.69
N ALA A 149 20.54 3.40 8.27
CA ALA A 149 20.38 4.46 9.27
C ALA A 149 20.58 5.85 8.64
N GLY A 150 19.63 6.74 8.90
CA GLY A 150 19.62 8.09 8.35
C GLY A 150 19.06 8.17 6.94
N GLN A 151 19.17 9.36 6.34
CA GLN A 151 18.66 9.61 5.00
C GLN A 151 19.39 8.79 3.93
N ILE A 152 18.71 8.54 2.81
CA ILE A 152 19.32 8.01 1.59
C ILE A 152 19.75 9.19 0.71
N GLY A 153 20.98 9.15 0.21
CA GLY A 153 21.54 10.22 -0.62
C GLY A 153 22.12 11.40 0.15
N THR A 154 22.71 12.33 -0.61
CA THR A 154 23.43 13.50 -0.08
C THR A 154 22.81 14.83 -0.49
N TYR A 155 21.71 14.80 -1.23
CA TYR A 155 21.01 16.00 -1.68
C TYR A 155 20.51 16.85 -0.50
N ASN A 156 20.42 18.17 -0.70
CA ASN A 156 20.03 19.13 0.33
C ASN A 156 19.06 20.18 -0.25
N PRO A 157 17.81 20.29 0.26
CA PRO A 157 17.24 19.52 1.36
C PRO A 157 17.17 18.01 1.05
N PRO A 158 17.20 17.13 2.07
CA PRO A 158 17.20 15.69 1.85
C PRO A 158 16.01 15.24 1.00
N THR A 159 16.26 14.52 -0.08
CA THR A 159 15.21 13.90 -0.91
C THR A 159 14.51 12.77 -0.14
N TYR A 160 15.29 11.92 0.52
CA TYR A 160 14.84 10.70 1.18
C TYR A 160 15.22 10.70 2.67
N PRO A 161 14.67 11.63 3.48
CA PRO A 161 14.86 11.59 4.92
C PRO A 161 14.14 10.39 5.53
N VAL A 162 14.56 9.99 6.72
CA VAL A 162 13.80 9.04 7.55
C VAL A 162 12.55 9.76 8.07
N HIS A 163 11.36 9.17 7.87
CA HIS A 163 10.10 9.72 8.37
C HIS A 163 9.77 9.28 9.81
N GLU A 164 10.22 8.10 10.21
CA GLU A 164 9.98 7.53 11.54
C GLU A 164 11.25 6.96 12.15
N GLY A 165 11.51 7.27 13.42
CA GLY A 165 12.73 6.82 14.10
C GLY A 165 14.01 7.38 13.45
N GLN A 166 14.95 6.49 13.16
CA GLN A 166 16.29 6.76 12.67
C GLN A 166 16.69 5.86 11.49
N LYS A 167 15.88 4.86 11.11
CA LYS A 167 16.20 3.85 10.10
C LYS A 167 15.13 3.70 9.03
N LEU A 168 15.54 3.09 7.92
CA LEU A 168 14.72 2.69 6.78
C LEU A 168 15.01 1.22 6.46
N VAL A 169 14.06 0.55 5.83
CA VAL A 169 14.27 -0.76 5.22
C VAL A 169 14.29 -0.62 3.70
N ILE A 170 15.31 -1.21 3.09
CA ILE A 170 15.45 -1.31 1.65
C ILE A 170 15.21 -2.77 1.29
N LEU A 171 14.23 -2.99 0.40
CA LEU A 171 13.95 -4.26 -0.25
C LEU A 171 14.35 -4.13 -1.73
N SER A 172 15.00 -5.15 -2.29
CA SER A 172 15.53 -5.09 -3.65
C SER A 172 15.42 -6.45 -4.34
N SER A 173 15.18 -6.45 -5.67
CA SER A 173 15.48 -7.60 -6.53
C SER A 173 17.01 -7.83 -6.66
N GLY A 174 17.79 -6.85 -6.24
CA GLY A 174 19.23 -6.84 -6.23
C GLY A 174 19.87 -7.01 -4.87
N ASN A 175 21.09 -6.49 -4.76
CA ASN A 175 21.74 -6.29 -3.48
C ASN A 175 21.28 -4.95 -2.89
N ALA A 176 20.50 -5.00 -1.81
CA ALA A 176 19.88 -3.82 -1.23
C ALA A 176 20.88 -2.77 -0.72
N VAL A 177 22.11 -3.17 -0.37
CA VAL A 177 23.15 -2.21 0.06
C VAL A 177 23.63 -1.32 -1.08
N ASP A 178 23.43 -1.73 -2.34
CA ASP A 178 23.86 -0.95 -3.50
C ASP A 178 23.10 0.38 -3.55
N VAL A 179 21.84 0.44 -3.09
CA VAL A 179 21.02 1.66 -3.04
C VAL A 179 21.65 2.80 -2.24
N VAL A 180 22.47 2.46 -1.24
CA VAL A 180 23.17 3.41 -0.36
C VAL A 180 24.67 3.47 -0.62
N THR A 181 25.13 2.88 -1.72
CA THR A 181 26.54 2.81 -2.10
C THR A 181 26.79 3.58 -3.40
N PRO A 182 27.25 4.84 -3.34
CA PRO A 182 27.53 5.63 -4.53
C PRO A 182 28.49 4.96 -5.51
N GLY A 183 28.10 4.96 -6.78
CA GLY A 183 28.83 4.31 -7.86
C GLY A 183 28.77 2.78 -7.84
N ALA A 184 27.92 2.17 -7.02
CA ALA A 184 27.53 0.78 -7.22
C ALA A 184 26.91 0.61 -8.61
N LEU A 185 27.11 -0.54 -9.24
CA LEU A 185 26.52 -0.81 -10.55
C LEU A 185 25.04 -1.21 -10.45
N GLY A 186 24.52 -1.36 -9.23
CA GLY A 186 23.19 -1.91 -8.96
C GLY A 186 23.12 -3.37 -9.40
N SER A 187 23.36 -4.31 -8.49
CA SER A 187 23.09 -5.71 -8.79
C SER A 187 21.61 -5.85 -9.13
N THR A 188 21.27 -6.35 -10.31
CA THR A 188 19.86 -6.58 -10.73
C THR A 188 19.45 -8.04 -10.63
N ALA A 189 20.31 -8.89 -10.07
CA ALA A 189 20.03 -10.31 -9.94
C ALA A 189 20.72 -10.90 -8.70
N ILE A 190 19.99 -11.69 -7.94
CA ILE A 190 20.54 -12.57 -6.91
C ILE A 190 19.99 -13.98 -7.14
N ALA A 191 20.89 -14.89 -7.52
CA ALA A 191 20.53 -16.21 -7.98
C ALA A 191 19.69 -17.00 -6.96
N GLY A 192 18.59 -17.58 -7.44
CA GLY A 192 17.83 -18.61 -6.71
C GLY A 192 16.50 -18.16 -6.11
N GLN A 193 16.00 -16.97 -6.43
CA GLN A 193 14.71 -16.46 -5.97
C GLN A 193 13.74 -16.21 -7.13
N ASP A 194 13.54 -17.24 -7.95
CA ASP A 194 12.74 -17.14 -9.19
C ASP A 194 11.50 -18.05 -9.09
N PRO A 195 10.46 -17.64 -8.33
CA PRO A 195 9.25 -18.46 -8.19
C PRO A 195 8.49 -18.64 -9.51
N GLY A 196 8.75 -17.78 -10.52
CA GLY A 196 8.07 -17.80 -11.81
C GLY A 196 6.67 -17.21 -11.70
N ASP A 197 5.80 -17.79 -10.88
CA ASP A 197 4.51 -17.19 -10.55
C ASP A 197 4.63 -16.30 -9.30
N LEU A 198 3.73 -15.31 -9.15
CA LEU A 198 3.61 -14.56 -7.90
C LEU A 198 3.20 -15.53 -6.78
N PRO A 199 3.93 -15.57 -5.64
CA PRO A 199 3.56 -16.42 -4.52
C PRO A 199 2.19 -16.04 -3.93
N ALA A 200 1.44 -17.04 -3.49
CA ALA A 200 0.17 -16.82 -2.82
C ALA A 200 0.34 -15.89 -1.59
N PRO A 201 -0.62 -15.00 -1.30
CA PRO A 201 -1.95 -14.92 -1.90
C PRO A 201 -2.04 -14.07 -3.17
N MET A 202 -0.93 -13.51 -3.65
CA MET A 202 -1.00 -12.62 -4.80
C MET A 202 -1.55 -13.34 -6.03
N ASN A 203 -2.60 -12.77 -6.61
CA ASN A 203 -3.22 -13.26 -7.83
C ASN A 203 -3.33 -12.10 -8.84
N PRO A 204 -2.47 -12.05 -9.87
CA PRO A 204 -2.44 -10.92 -10.80
C PRO A 204 -3.66 -10.88 -11.73
N THR A 205 -4.58 -11.85 -11.65
CA THR A 205 -5.80 -11.89 -12.47
C THR A 205 -6.75 -10.77 -12.06
N PRO A 206 -7.15 -9.88 -12.98
CA PRO A 206 -8.06 -8.79 -12.64
C PRO A 206 -9.46 -9.37 -12.39
N VAL A 207 -10.15 -8.88 -11.36
CA VAL A 207 -11.56 -9.24 -11.11
C VAL A 207 -12.52 -8.62 -12.14
N GLY A 208 -12.04 -7.62 -12.89
CA GLY A 208 -12.77 -6.90 -13.93
C GLY A 208 -13.81 -5.92 -13.39
N GLY A 209 -14.62 -5.37 -14.30
CA GLY A 209 -15.70 -4.43 -13.94
C GLY A 209 -15.17 -3.16 -13.29
N GLN A 210 -15.79 -2.74 -12.19
CA GLN A 210 -15.32 -1.59 -11.39
C GLN A 210 -14.45 -2.03 -10.20
N GLY A 211 -14.17 -3.32 -10.04
CA GLY A 211 -13.45 -3.85 -8.88
C GLY A 211 -14.35 -4.23 -7.71
N CYS A 212 -13.73 -4.50 -6.57
CA CYS A 212 -14.41 -5.01 -5.38
C CYS A 212 -15.22 -3.96 -4.61
N ALA A 213 -14.90 -2.66 -4.80
CA ALA A 213 -15.65 -1.57 -4.18
C ALA A 213 -17.14 -1.55 -4.60
N GLN A 214 -17.45 -1.95 -5.83
CA GLN A 214 -18.82 -1.99 -6.37
C GLN A 214 -19.43 -3.39 -6.33
N ASN A 215 -18.59 -4.43 -6.26
CA ASN A 215 -19.05 -5.80 -6.10
C ASN A 215 -18.19 -6.52 -5.04
N PRO A 216 -18.59 -6.44 -3.76
CA PRO A 216 -17.89 -7.12 -2.66
C PRO A 216 -17.79 -8.64 -2.83
N GLY A 217 -18.64 -9.26 -3.67
CA GLY A 217 -18.54 -10.69 -4.00
C GLY A 217 -17.33 -11.08 -4.84
N LEU A 218 -16.49 -10.12 -5.24
CA LEU A 218 -15.23 -10.34 -5.96
C LEU A 218 -14.00 -10.38 -5.03
N VAL A 219 -14.15 -10.03 -3.75
CA VAL A 219 -13.06 -10.15 -2.76
C VAL A 219 -12.60 -11.61 -2.71
N GLY A 220 -11.28 -11.83 -2.72
CA GLY A 220 -10.66 -13.16 -2.81
C GLY A 220 -10.61 -13.79 -4.20
N ALA A 221 -11.25 -13.20 -5.23
CA ALA A 221 -11.30 -13.80 -6.57
C ALA A 221 -10.11 -13.43 -7.47
N GLY A 222 -9.31 -12.43 -7.09
CA GLY A 222 -8.22 -11.89 -7.89
C GLY A 222 -7.80 -10.51 -7.40
N ASP A 223 -7.17 -9.72 -8.27
CA ASP A 223 -6.77 -8.34 -8.00
C ASP A 223 -7.96 -7.38 -8.12
N CYS A 224 -8.48 -6.94 -6.98
CA CYS A 224 -9.54 -5.93 -6.87
C CYS A 224 -9.15 -4.59 -7.49
N SER A 225 -7.87 -4.26 -7.58
CA SER A 225 -7.40 -3.02 -8.21
C SER A 225 -7.43 -3.08 -9.73
N ASN A 226 -7.43 -4.28 -10.32
CA ASN A 226 -7.27 -4.53 -11.75
C ASN A 226 -6.00 -3.93 -12.38
N THR A 227 -4.98 -3.59 -11.58
CA THR A 227 -3.81 -2.85 -12.06
C THR A 227 -2.61 -3.73 -12.36
N ILE A 228 -2.48 -4.88 -11.67
CA ILE A 228 -1.26 -5.70 -11.76
C ILE A 228 -1.16 -6.43 -13.10
N SER A 229 -2.28 -6.95 -13.63
CA SER A 229 -2.29 -7.78 -14.84
C SER A 229 -1.59 -7.16 -16.04
N GLY A 230 -1.78 -5.85 -16.27
CA GLY A 230 -1.18 -5.15 -17.41
C GLY A 230 0.34 -5.04 -17.32
N GLN A 231 0.88 -5.01 -16.11
CA GLN A 231 2.33 -4.97 -15.86
C GLN A 231 2.92 -6.37 -15.82
N TRP A 232 2.25 -7.28 -15.15
CA TRP A 232 2.65 -8.68 -15.01
C TRP A 232 2.74 -9.41 -16.37
N SER A 233 1.76 -9.18 -17.26
CA SER A 233 1.70 -9.85 -18.57
C SER A 233 2.77 -9.41 -19.57
N GLN A 234 3.55 -8.38 -19.26
CA GLN A 234 4.72 -7.98 -20.06
C GLN A 234 5.92 -8.90 -19.82
N GLY A 235 6.05 -9.41 -18.60
CA GLY A 235 7.13 -10.29 -18.18
C GLY A 235 6.86 -11.76 -18.48
N SER A 236 7.80 -12.62 -18.07
CA SER A 236 7.67 -14.08 -18.15
C SER A 236 7.59 -14.77 -16.79
N GLY A 237 7.56 -13.99 -15.71
CA GLY A 237 7.44 -14.45 -14.35
C GLY A 237 8.08 -13.50 -13.33
N ALA A 238 7.99 -13.87 -12.06
CA ALA A 238 8.67 -13.21 -10.96
C ALA A 238 10.08 -13.80 -10.86
N PHE A 239 11.05 -12.95 -11.14
CA PHE A 239 12.47 -13.22 -10.99
C PHE A 239 13.02 -12.31 -9.91
N ASP A 240 14.06 -12.79 -9.23
CA ASP A 240 14.73 -12.03 -8.17
C ASP A 240 13.74 -11.52 -7.09
N TYR A 241 12.85 -12.41 -6.68
CA TYR A 241 11.73 -12.11 -5.82
C TYR A 241 12.15 -11.93 -4.35
N ALA A 242 11.75 -10.81 -3.76
CA ALA A 242 11.88 -10.53 -2.34
C ALA A 242 10.52 -10.10 -1.76
N GLU A 243 10.21 -10.57 -0.56
CA GLU A 243 8.91 -10.33 0.10
C GLU A 243 9.11 -10.05 1.58
N MET A 244 8.43 -9.02 2.07
CA MET A 244 8.15 -8.81 3.48
C MET A 244 6.65 -9.03 3.67
N ARG A 245 6.29 -10.00 4.52
CA ARG A 245 4.89 -10.36 4.80
C ARG A 245 4.55 -10.12 6.25
N VAL A 246 3.38 -9.55 6.47
CA VAL A 246 2.77 -9.34 7.77
C VAL A 246 1.46 -10.10 7.80
N VAL A 247 1.19 -10.82 8.89
CA VAL A 247 -0.13 -11.36 9.20
C VAL A 247 -0.54 -10.77 10.54
N ALA A 248 -1.65 -10.05 10.53
CA ALA A 248 -2.10 -9.26 11.68
C ALA A 248 -3.59 -9.47 11.92
N THR A 249 -3.99 -9.46 13.20
CA THR A 249 -5.38 -9.24 13.57
C THR A 249 -5.57 -7.75 13.82
N VAL A 250 -6.36 -7.08 13.00
CA VAL A 250 -6.61 -5.64 13.13
C VAL A 250 -7.15 -5.35 14.53
N PRO A 251 -6.53 -4.47 15.33
CA PRO A 251 -7.02 -4.19 16.66
C PRO A 251 -8.42 -3.59 16.64
N GLU A 252 -9.17 -3.77 17.73
CA GLU A 252 -10.48 -3.16 17.86
C GLU A 252 -10.39 -1.62 17.80
N GLY A 253 -11.34 -1.00 17.09
CA GLY A 253 -11.37 0.46 16.87
C GLY A 253 -10.36 0.96 15.82
N VAL A 254 -9.74 0.07 15.05
CA VAL A 254 -8.83 0.40 13.95
C VAL A 254 -9.50 0.10 12.61
N TYR A 255 -9.45 1.08 11.70
CA TYR A 255 -10.17 1.02 10.42
C TYR A 255 -9.27 1.24 9.21
N GLY A 256 -7.96 1.38 9.43
CA GLY A 256 -7.01 1.60 8.37
C GLY A 256 -5.57 1.58 8.85
N PHE A 257 -4.66 1.46 7.90
CA PHE A 257 -3.24 1.67 8.11
C PHE A 257 -2.66 2.48 6.96
N SER A 258 -1.49 3.08 7.19
CA SER A 258 -0.74 3.78 6.17
C SER A 258 0.75 3.49 6.32
N TYR A 259 1.47 3.49 5.21
CA TYR A 259 2.92 3.43 5.20
C TYR A 259 3.47 4.25 4.03
N ASP A 260 4.68 4.76 4.22
CA ASP A 260 5.41 5.47 3.19
C ASP A 260 6.43 4.54 2.53
N PHE A 261 6.65 4.70 1.23
CA PHE A 261 7.67 3.96 0.48
C PHE A 261 8.28 4.81 -0.63
N ILE A 262 9.44 4.35 -1.12
CA ILE A 262 10.11 4.89 -2.29
C ILE A 262 10.37 3.73 -3.24
N PHE A 263 10.17 3.94 -4.53
CA PHE A 263 10.55 2.98 -5.55
C PHE A 263 11.77 3.46 -6.32
N PHE A 264 12.81 2.63 -6.36
CA PHE A 264 14.02 2.82 -7.15
C PHE A 264 14.07 1.77 -8.25
N SER A 265 14.58 2.12 -9.44
CA SER A 265 14.85 1.12 -10.47
C SER A 265 16.18 1.42 -11.18
N THR A 266 17.10 0.46 -11.04
CA THR A 266 18.37 0.42 -11.79
C THR A 266 18.18 -0.03 -13.24
N GLU A 267 17.01 -0.58 -13.58
CA GLU A 267 16.66 -0.95 -14.94
C GLU A 267 16.41 0.28 -15.83
N TYR A 268 16.02 1.42 -15.25
CA TYR A 268 16.05 2.70 -15.93
C TYR A 268 17.50 3.14 -16.18
N PRO A 269 17.85 3.68 -17.37
CA PRO A 269 16.97 3.93 -18.51
C PRO A 269 16.93 2.81 -19.55
N VAL A 270 17.73 1.76 -19.38
CA VAL A 270 18.03 0.78 -20.44
C VAL A 270 16.81 -0.08 -20.79
N TYR A 271 16.03 -0.47 -19.79
CA TYR A 271 14.91 -1.39 -19.93
C TYR A 271 13.54 -0.71 -19.80
N TYR A 272 13.52 0.61 -19.61
CA TYR A 272 12.30 1.38 -19.57
C TYR A 272 11.46 1.19 -20.85
N GLN A 273 10.16 0.92 -20.69
CA GLN A 273 9.22 0.59 -21.78
C GLN A 273 9.60 -0.66 -22.61
N THR A 274 10.36 -1.59 -22.02
CA THR A 274 10.62 -2.90 -22.60
C THR A 274 9.82 -4.00 -21.91
N GLN A 275 10.03 -5.26 -22.25
CA GLN A 275 9.37 -6.40 -21.58
C GLN A 275 9.97 -6.73 -20.20
N TYR A 276 11.12 -6.15 -19.85
CA TYR A 276 11.68 -6.23 -18.50
C TYR A 276 11.04 -5.12 -17.65
N ASN A 277 10.58 -5.49 -16.46
CA ASN A 277 9.74 -4.63 -15.64
C ASN A 277 9.91 -4.96 -14.17
N ASP A 278 10.68 -4.15 -13.46
CA ASP A 278 10.63 -4.11 -11.99
C ASP A 278 9.23 -3.71 -11.52
N MET A 279 8.71 -4.41 -10.50
CA MET A 279 7.43 -4.11 -9.87
C MET A 279 7.57 -4.05 -8.35
N TYR A 280 6.91 -3.08 -7.73
CA TYR A 280 6.63 -3.10 -6.30
C TYR A 280 5.13 -3.32 -6.11
N ILE A 281 4.79 -4.34 -5.32
CA ILE A 281 3.40 -4.70 -5.04
C ILE A 281 3.25 -4.79 -3.53
N ALA A 282 2.46 -3.90 -2.97
CA ALA A 282 1.85 -4.13 -1.67
C ALA A 282 0.49 -4.78 -1.89
N TRP A 283 0.41 -6.07 -1.55
CA TRP A 283 -0.81 -6.84 -1.63
C TRP A 283 -1.49 -6.86 -0.27
N LEU A 284 -2.81 -6.64 -0.25
CA LEU A 284 -3.64 -6.76 0.95
C LEU A 284 -4.71 -7.83 0.71
N GLU A 285 -4.82 -8.79 1.62
CA GLU A 285 -6.04 -9.57 1.85
C GLU A 285 -6.75 -9.08 3.10
N SER A 286 -7.99 -8.62 2.95
CA SER A 286 -8.92 -8.24 4.03
C SER A 286 -10.34 -8.70 3.69
N GLU A 287 -11.29 -8.55 4.61
CA GLU A 287 -12.71 -8.85 4.38
C GLU A 287 -13.34 -7.93 3.31
N THR A 288 -12.75 -6.75 3.09
CA THR A 288 -13.29 -5.74 2.16
C THR A 288 -12.46 -5.56 0.89
N TRP A 289 -11.25 -6.12 0.84
CA TRP A 289 -10.32 -5.95 -0.28
C TRP A 289 -9.41 -7.15 -0.49
N THR A 290 -9.08 -7.44 -1.75
CA THR A 290 -8.02 -8.40 -2.11
C THR A 290 -7.28 -7.86 -3.32
N GLY A 291 -6.05 -7.39 -3.17
CA GLY A 291 -5.34 -6.84 -4.32
C GLY A 291 -4.24 -5.86 -3.97
N ASN A 292 -3.68 -5.24 -5.02
CA ASN A 292 -2.68 -4.20 -4.87
C ASN A 292 -3.25 -2.95 -4.17
N ILE A 293 -2.46 -2.36 -3.27
CA ILE A 293 -2.74 -1.10 -2.57
C ILE A 293 -1.61 -0.06 -2.75
N SER A 294 -0.57 -0.36 -3.52
CA SER A 294 0.52 0.57 -3.83
C SER A 294 0.36 1.21 -5.21
N PHE A 295 0.28 2.54 -5.23
CA PHE A 295 0.06 3.33 -6.44
C PHE A 295 0.85 4.63 -6.44
N ASP A 296 1.13 5.16 -7.63
CA ASP A 296 1.59 6.54 -7.77
C ASP A 296 0.43 7.54 -7.58
N GLU A 297 0.73 8.83 -7.61
CA GLU A 297 -0.28 9.89 -7.48
C GLU A 297 -1.31 9.88 -8.63
N GLN A 298 -1.01 9.25 -9.76
CA GLN A 298 -1.92 9.06 -10.89
C GLN A 298 -2.76 7.78 -10.78
N GLY A 299 -2.53 6.94 -9.77
CA GLY A 299 -3.27 5.70 -9.53
C GLY A 299 -2.75 4.54 -10.37
N ASN A 300 -1.57 4.67 -10.97
CA ASN A 300 -0.92 3.58 -11.68
C ASN A 300 -0.22 2.66 -10.68
N PRO A 301 -0.13 1.35 -10.96
CA PRO A 301 0.65 0.44 -10.14
C PRO A 301 2.14 0.79 -10.19
N ILE A 302 2.85 0.54 -9.09
CA ILE A 302 4.28 0.83 -9.00
C ILE A 302 5.07 -0.19 -9.81
N SER A 303 5.59 0.26 -10.93
CA SER A 303 6.45 -0.52 -11.81
C SER A 303 7.29 0.38 -12.68
N LEU A 304 8.37 -0.15 -13.27
CA LEU A 304 9.18 0.59 -14.23
C LEU A 304 8.36 1.09 -15.42
N ASN A 305 7.39 0.29 -15.89
CA ASN A 305 6.66 0.57 -17.13
C ASN A 305 5.30 1.27 -16.96
N ALA A 306 4.68 1.25 -15.77
CA ALA A 306 3.44 1.99 -15.51
C ALA A 306 3.55 3.10 -14.47
N GLY A 307 4.55 3.06 -13.60
CA GLY A 307 4.71 4.06 -12.55
C GLY A 307 5.32 5.37 -13.07
N PHE A 308 4.88 6.48 -12.49
CA PHE A 308 5.57 7.76 -12.63
C PHE A 308 6.90 7.74 -11.86
N LEU A 309 8.02 8.01 -12.55
CA LEU A 309 9.34 8.20 -11.95
C LEU A 309 9.60 9.71 -11.85
N ASP A 310 9.66 10.25 -10.63
CA ASP A 310 9.88 11.67 -10.35
C ASP A 310 11.32 12.11 -10.69
N TYR A 311 12.28 11.23 -10.44
CA TYR A 311 13.71 11.52 -10.56
C TYR A 311 14.32 10.58 -11.60
N LYS A 312 14.81 11.13 -12.70
CA LYS A 312 15.39 10.39 -13.81
C LYS A 312 16.74 10.98 -14.19
N ASP A 313 17.81 10.29 -13.82
CA ASP A 313 19.19 10.80 -13.90
C ASP A 313 19.97 10.30 -15.13
N ALA A 314 19.28 9.71 -16.11
CA ALA A 314 19.89 9.29 -17.35
C ALA A 314 18.97 9.42 -18.55
N ASN A 315 19.58 9.51 -19.73
CA ASN A 315 18.86 9.60 -20.98
C ASN A 315 18.56 8.20 -21.51
N GLY A 316 17.26 7.86 -21.55
CA GLY A 316 16.77 6.66 -22.20
C GLY A 316 16.33 6.91 -23.63
N ASN A 317 16.66 5.97 -24.53
CA ASN A 317 16.19 6.02 -25.92
C ASN A 317 14.65 6.02 -26.03
N LEU A 318 13.97 5.47 -25.01
CA LEU A 318 12.52 5.34 -24.92
C LEU A 318 11.89 6.39 -23.98
N ASP A 319 12.67 7.38 -23.53
CA ASP A 319 12.20 8.45 -22.65
C ASP A 319 12.67 9.83 -23.15
N PRO A 320 12.17 10.28 -24.32
CA PRO A 320 12.62 11.52 -24.95
C PRO A 320 12.25 12.79 -24.18
N GLU A 321 11.31 12.70 -23.24
CA GLU A 321 10.85 13.81 -22.41
C GLU A 321 11.60 13.90 -21.07
N CYS A 322 12.53 12.98 -20.81
CA CYS A 322 13.30 12.95 -19.58
C CYS A 322 14.14 14.23 -19.41
N PRO A 323 14.08 14.89 -18.23
CA PRO A 323 15.01 15.95 -17.87
C PRO A 323 16.48 15.48 -17.85
N CYS A 324 16.72 14.18 -17.70
CA CYS A 324 18.01 13.47 -17.74
C CYS A 324 19.03 14.02 -16.74
N ALA A 325 18.56 14.57 -15.63
CA ALA A 325 19.35 15.08 -14.53
C ALA A 325 18.48 15.06 -13.27
N ALA A 326 18.89 14.29 -12.27
CA ALA A 326 18.22 14.23 -10.99
C ALA A 326 19.24 14.36 -9.86
N PRO A 327 19.63 15.59 -9.48
CA PRO A 327 20.54 15.80 -8.35
C PRO A 327 20.00 15.22 -7.04
N GLU A 328 18.70 14.97 -6.96
CA GLU A 328 18.02 14.27 -5.88
C GLU A 328 18.56 12.85 -5.63
N LEU A 329 19.15 12.20 -6.65
CA LEU A 329 19.78 10.89 -6.55
C LEU A 329 21.27 10.96 -6.20
N GLN A 330 21.86 12.15 -6.07
CA GLN A 330 23.29 12.28 -5.79
C GLN A 330 23.67 11.68 -4.43
N GLY A 331 24.68 10.81 -4.42
CA GLY A 331 25.18 10.13 -3.21
C GLY A 331 24.25 9.03 -2.71
N THR A 332 23.24 8.66 -3.51
CA THR A 332 22.63 7.33 -3.44
C THR A 332 23.54 6.34 -4.20
N GLY A 333 23.14 5.11 -4.46
CA GLY A 333 23.76 4.27 -5.50
C GLY A 333 22.95 4.20 -6.79
N LEU A 334 22.06 5.16 -7.00
CA LEU A 334 21.13 5.24 -8.14
C LEU A 334 21.48 6.43 -9.06
N GLU A 335 22.70 6.97 -8.99
CA GLU A 335 23.13 7.94 -10.00
C GLU A 335 23.12 7.30 -11.40
N GLY A 336 22.55 8.00 -12.38
CA GLY A 336 22.30 7.45 -13.71
C GLY A 336 21.08 6.53 -13.83
N HIS A 337 20.24 6.43 -12.79
CA HIS A 337 19.03 5.60 -12.77
C HIS A 337 17.78 6.44 -12.51
N ALA A 338 16.70 5.82 -12.00
CA ALA A 338 15.48 6.53 -11.67
C ALA A 338 14.84 6.09 -10.35
N ALA A 339 14.01 6.98 -9.82
CA ALA A 339 13.28 6.79 -8.59
C ALA A 339 11.98 7.60 -8.57
N THR A 340 11.11 7.26 -7.63
CA THR A 340 9.99 8.10 -7.20
C THR A 340 10.43 9.07 -6.10
N LYS A 341 9.60 10.06 -5.80
CA LYS A 341 9.55 10.69 -4.47
C LYS A 341 8.98 9.72 -3.44
N TRP A 342 8.92 10.15 -2.18
CA TRP A 342 8.12 9.46 -1.17
C TRP A 342 6.66 9.35 -1.61
N LEU A 343 6.15 8.13 -1.61
CA LEU A 343 4.75 7.81 -1.86
C LEU A 343 4.14 7.28 -0.56
N THR A 344 2.85 7.54 -0.37
CA THR A 344 2.10 7.05 0.79
C THR A 344 0.99 6.15 0.30
N THR A 345 0.91 4.95 0.86
CA THR A 345 -0.26 4.08 0.73
C THR A 345 -1.10 4.19 1.98
N THR A 346 -2.42 4.30 1.80
CA THR A 346 -3.42 4.15 2.86
C THR A 346 -4.40 3.07 2.44
N ALA A 347 -4.69 2.13 3.32
CA ALA A 347 -5.67 1.09 3.10
C ALA A 347 -6.64 0.99 4.27
N GLY A 348 -7.94 0.91 3.95
CA GLY A 348 -9.00 0.64 4.91
C GLY A 348 -9.06 -0.85 5.26
N VAL A 349 -9.35 -1.12 6.53
CA VAL A 349 -9.51 -2.46 7.12
C VAL A 349 -10.68 -2.46 8.10
N THR A 350 -11.12 -3.64 8.52
CA THR A 350 -12.18 -3.87 9.48
C THR A 350 -11.57 -4.27 10.83
N ALA A 351 -12.00 -3.58 11.89
CA ALA A 351 -11.62 -3.93 13.26
C ALA A 351 -11.89 -5.42 13.56
N GLY A 352 -10.92 -6.10 14.18
CA GLY A 352 -11.01 -7.51 14.55
C GLY A 352 -10.74 -8.51 13.43
N GLU A 353 -10.63 -8.09 12.16
CA GLU A 353 -10.36 -8.99 11.05
C GLU A 353 -8.91 -9.46 11.01
N GLN A 354 -8.63 -10.55 10.30
CA GLN A 354 -7.27 -10.94 9.95
C GLN A 354 -6.90 -10.36 8.58
N ILE A 355 -5.75 -9.72 8.50
CA ILE A 355 -5.16 -9.23 7.24
C ILE A 355 -3.82 -9.89 6.96
N ILE A 356 -3.49 -9.96 5.66
CA ILE A 356 -2.21 -10.43 5.11
C ILE A 356 -1.69 -9.42 4.09
#